data_AF-A0A969KI24-F1
#
_entry.id   AF-A0A969KI24-F1
#
_cell.length_a   1.000
_cell.length_b   1.000
_cell.length_c   1.000
_cell.angle_alpha   90.00
_cell.angle_beta   90.00
_cell.angle_gamma   90.00
#
_symmetry.space_group_name_H-M   'P 1'
#
loop_
_entity.id
_entity.type
_entity.pdbx_description
1 polymer ?
#
loop_
_entity_poly.entity_id
_entity_poly.type
_entity_poly.pdbx_seq_one_letter_code
_entity_poly.pdbx_strand_id
1 'polypeptide(L)'
;MKDVKIACYGFVDKDSGSGGKAHFFILEELAKRNVKIDFFGWRGFNRAEELQLHAGFRYIDLPSSRFNSFMDKLPTKLKSALFPIVNMLFMMHFILIRCSK
;
A
#
# COMPACT_ATOMS: atom_id res chain seq x y z
N MET A 1 -10.35 19.30 9.81
CA MET A 1 -9.18 18.39 9.89
C MET A 1 -8.28 18.64 8.70
N LYS A 2 -6.94 18.60 8.85
CA LYS A 2 -6.01 18.69 7.70
C LYS A 2 -6.23 17.47 6.80
N ASP A 3 -6.13 17.61 5.48
CA ASP A 3 -6.24 16.50 4.54
C ASP A 3 -5.07 15.53 4.78
N VAL A 4 -5.37 14.33 5.32
CA VAL A 4 -4.37 13.29 5.57
C VAL A 4 -4.23 12.44 4.31
N LYS A 5 -2.99 12.24 3.84
CA LYS A 5 -2.66 11.35 2.75
C LYS A 5 -1.76 10.21 3.24
N ILE A 6 -2.02 9.00 2.79
CA ILE A 6 -1.23 7.81 3.09
C ILE A 6 -0.72 7.24 1.77
N ALA A 7 0.57 6.91 1.71
CA ALA A 7 1.14 6.07 0.70
C ALA A 7 1.45 4.73 1.35
N CYS A 8 1.00 3.61 0.79
CA CYS A 8 1.25 2.30 1.39
C CYS A 8 1.55 1.28 0.31
N TYR A 9 2.27 0.21 0.67
CA TYR A 9 2.56 -0.88 -0.25
C TYR A 9 2.36 -2.23 0.40
N GLY A 10 2.04 -3.24 -0.39
CA GLY A 10 1.97 -4.61 0.09
C GLY A 10 1.05 -5.50 -0.75
N PHE A 11 0.45 -6.47 -0.07
CA PHE A 11 -0.54 -7.38 -0.62
C PHE A 11 -1.90 -7.12 0.04
N VAL A 12 -2.92 -6.88 -0.78
CA VAL A 12 -4.32 -6.72 -0.38
C VAL A 12 -5.19 -7.61 -1.26
N ASP A 13 -6.10 -8.32 -0.61
CA ASP A 13 -7.01 -9.23 -1.29
C ASP A 13 -8.27 -9.39 -0.45
N LYS A 14 -9.38 -8.87 -0.96
CA LYS A 14 -10.69 -8.86 -0.28
C LYS A 14 -11.21 -10.26 0.04
N ASP A 15 -10.89 -11.24 -0.79
CA ASP A 15 -11.40 -12.61 -0.64
C ASP A 15 -10.36 -13.56 -0.04
N SER A 16 -9.15 -13.08 0.27
CA SER A 16 -8.17 -13.91 0.97
C SER A 16 -8.63 -14.27 2.40
N GLY A 17 -8.36 -15.49 2.86
CA GLY A 17 -8.59 -15.89 4.26
C GLY A 17 -7.50 -15.43 5.24
N SER A 18 -6.62 -14.50 4.84
CA SER A 18 -5.34 -14.22 5.49
C SER A 18 -5.08 -12.72 5.66
N GLY A 19 -3.82 -12.34 5.92
CA GLY A 19 -3.40 -10.95 6.12
C GLY A 19 -3.83 -9.99 5.00
N GLY A 20 -3.91 -10.45 3.75
CA GLY A 20 -4.37 -9.63 2.62
C GLY A 20 -5.77 -9.05 2.80
N LYS A 21 -6.68 -9.77 3.45
CA LYS A 21 -8.05 -9.31 3.74
C LYS A 21 -8.10 -8.34 4.90
N ALA A 22 -7.31 -8.60 5.94
CA ALA A 22 -7.15 -7.64 7.04
C ALA A 22 -6.61 -6.29 6.51
N HIS A 23 -5.63 -6.34 5.61
CA HIS A 23 -5.09 -5.15 4.96
C HIS A 23 -6.14 -4.41 4.12
N PHE A 24 -6.92 -5.13 3.32
CA PHE A 24 -8.02 -4.56 2.54
C PHE A 24 -9.01 -3.80 3.44
N PHE A 25 -9.47 -4.39 4.55
CA PHE A 25 -10.40 -3.74 5.47
C PHE A 25 -9.82 -2.49 6.13
N ILE A 26 -8.55 -2.49 6.48
CA ILE A 26 -7.90 -1.30 7.05
C ILE A 26 -7.92 -0.15 6.03
N LEU A 27 -7.54 -0.42 4.77
CA LEU A 27 -7.56 0.60 3.73
C LEU A 27 -8.97 1.10 3.43
N GLU A 28 -9.96 0.21 3.39
CA GLU A 28 -11.36 0.55 3.20
C GLU A 28 -11.89 1.46 4.33
N GLU A 29 -11.61 1.12 5.59
CA GLU A 29 -12.01 1.92 6.75
C GLU A 29 -11.33 3.30 6.80
N LEU A 30 -10.05 3.38 6.40
CA LEU A 30 -9.35 4.66 6.28
C LEU A 30 -9.95 5.52 5.16
N ALA A 31 -10.28 4.93 4.01
CA ALA A 31 -10.93 5.61 2.90
C ALA A 31 -12.31 6.18 3.31
N LYS A 32 -13.13 5.40 4.03
CA LYS A 32 -14.43 5.85 4.60
C LYS A 32 -14.29 7.06 5.54
N ARG A 33 -13.13 7.23 6.16
CA ARG A 33 -12.79 8.36 7.05
C ARG A 33 -12.19 9.56 6.31
N ASN A 34 -12.35 9.62 4.98
CA ASN A 34 -11.80 10.65 4.08
C ASN A 34 -10.26 10.74 4.08
N VAL A 35 -9.57 9.65 4.38
CA VAL A 35 -8.11 9.58 4.20
C VAL A 35 -7.81 9.29 2.73
N LYS A 36 -6.98 10.12 2.09
CA LYS A 36 -6.54 9.86 0.71
C LYS A 36 -5.45 8.80 0.72
N ILE A 37 -5.61 7.72 -0.04
CA ILE A 37 -4.68 6.60 -0.02
C ILE A 37 -4.17 6.32 -1.44
N ASP A 38 -2.85 6.32 -1.60
CA ASP A 38 -2.16 5.75 -2.76
C ASP A 38 -1.58 4.40 -2.34
N PHE A 39 -2.15 3.30 -2.85
CA PHE A 39 -1.68 1.95 -2.59
C PHE A 39 -0.83 1.46 -3.76
N PHE A 40 0.42 1.13 -3.48
CA PHE A 40 1.38 0.59 -4.43
C PHE A 40 1.42 -0.93 -4.30
N GLY A 41 1.00 -1.64 -5.35
CA GLY A 41 0.97 -3.09 -5.35
C GLY A 41 1.53 -3.64 -6.66
N TRP A 42 2.01 -4.89 -6.63
CA TRP A 42 2.33 -5.60 -7.86
C TRP A 42 1.10 -6.39 -8.33
N ARG A 43 0.70 -6.21 -9.59
CA ARG A 43 -0.43 -6.95 -10.20
C ARG A 43 -0.26 -8.48 -10.18
N GLY A 44 0.97 -8.99 -10.09
CA GLY A 44 1.23 -10.42 -9.95
C GLY A 44 0.73 -11.02 -8.62
N PHE A 45 0.59 -10.18 -7.58
CA PHE A 45 0.04 -10.60 -6.29
C PHE A 45 -1.34 -10.02 -6.01
N ASN A 46 -1.70 -8.89 -6.60
CA ASN A 46 -2.96 -8.20 -6.30
C ASN A 46 -3.91 -8.23 -7.49
N ARG A 47 -5.20 -8.43 -7.23
CA ARG A 47 -6.26 -8.29 -8.24
C ARG A 47 -6.56 -6.81 -8.51
N ALA A 48 -5.66 -6.16 -9.26
CA ALA A 48 -5.62 -4.72 -9.46
C ALA A 48 -6.93 -4.10 -9.96
N GLU A 49 -7.62 -4.78 -10.88
CA GLU A 49 -8.88 -4.31 -11.47
C GLU A 49 -9.99 -4.21 -10.41
N GLU A 50 -10.10 -5.21 -9.54
CA GLU A 50 -11.07 -5.21 -8.44
C GLU A 50 -10.77 -4.10 -7.42
N LEU A 51 -9.48 -3.87 -7.13
CA LEU A 51 -9.05 -2.85 -6.17
C LEU A 51 -9.31 -1.42 -6.69
N GLN A 52 -9.08 -1.17 -7.98
CA GLN A 52 -9.35 0.13 -8.59
C GLN A 52 -10.83 0.49 -8.60
N LEU A 53 -11.71 -0.51 -8.72
CA LEU A 53 -13.15 -0.31 -8.81
C LEU A 53 -13.84 -0.20 -7.45
N HIS A 54 -13.34 -0.86 -6.40
CA HIS A 54 -14.15 -1.12 -5.21
C HIS A 54 -13.60 -0.59 -3.88
N ALA A 55 -12.37 -0.11 -3.81
CA ALA A 55 -11.69 -0.01 -2.53
C ALA A 55 -11.62 1.42 -1.92
N GLY A 56 -12.10 2.43 -2.64
CA GLY A 56 -12.06 3.83 -2.17
C GLY A 56 -10.65 4.43 -2.07
N PHE A 57 -9.63 3.71 -2.56
CA PHE A 57 -8.25 4.16 -2.63
C PHE A 57 -7.69 4.00 -4.05
N ARG A 58 -6.63 4.77 -4.37
CA ARG A 58 -5.98 4.72 -5.67
C ARG A 58 -4.94 3.59 -5.69
N TYR A 59 -5.17 2.57 -6.50
CA TYR A 59 -4.19 1.53 -6.77
C TYR A 59 -3.18 1.98 -7.85
N ILE A 60 -1.90 1.82 -7.56
CA ILE A 60 -0.77 2.12 -8.44
C ILE A 60 0.02 0.83 -8.66
N ASP A 61 -0.01 0.31 -9.88
CA ASP A 61 0.73 -0.90 -10.25
C ASP A 61 2.24 -0.62 -10.26
N LEU A 62 2.99 -1.40 -9.47
CA LEU A 62 4.44 -1.44 -9.49
C LEU A 62 4.90 -2.73 -10.19
N PRO A 63 5.40 -2.65 -11.43
CA PRO A 63 5.98 -3.80 -12.11
C PRO A 63 7.12 -4.40 -11.27
N SER A 64 7.22 -5.73 -11.20
CA SER A 64 8.25 -6.44 -10.43
C SER A 64 9.67 -5.96 -10.76
N SER A 65 9.96 -5.68 -12.04
CA SER A 65 11.25 -5.16 -12.51
C SER A 65 11.60 -3.78 -11.95
N ARG A 66 10.59 -3.00 -11.55
CA ARG A 66 10.77 -1.66 -10.98
C ARG A 66 10.70 -1.66 -9.46
N PHE A 67 10.26 -2.74 -8.82
CA PHE A 67 10.13 -2.82 -7.37
C PHE A 67 11.46 -2.59 -6.66
N ASN A 68 12.51 -3.32 -7.04
CA ASN A 68 13.85 -3.13 -6.47
C ASN A 68 14.35 -1.71 -6.73
N SER A 69 14.16 -1.20 -7.95
CA SER A 69 14.58 0.16 -8.32
C SER A 69 13.85 1.27 -7.54
N PHE A 70 12.60 1.02 -7.13
CA PHE A 70 11.81 1.94 -6.32
C PHE A 70 12.30 1.92 -4.88
N MET A 71 12.47 0.72 -4.31
CA MET A 71 13.01 0.53 -2.96
C MET A 71 14.39 1.16 -2.83
N ASP A 72 15.24 1.04 -3.86
CA ASP A 72 16.58 1.65 -3.91
C ASP A 72 16.58 3.18 -3.94
N LYS A 73 15.49 3.81 -4.37
CA LYS A 73 15.36 5.26 -4.40
C LYS A 73 14.73 5.83 -3.13
N LEU A 74 14.25 4.99 -2.22
CA LEU A 74 13.71 5.46 -0.95
C LEU A 74 14.84 6.01 -0.06
N PRO A 75 14.59 7.08 0.72
CA PRO A 75 15.53 7.58 1.71
C PRO A 75 15.98 6.47 2.68
N THR A 76 17.25 6.45 3.09
CA THR A 76 17.82 5.37 3.92
C THR A 76 17.02 5.11 5.20
N LYS A 77 16.46 6.15 5.83
CA LYS A 77 15.59 6.02 7.02
C LYS A 77 14.27 5.28 6.72
N LEU A 78 13.72 5.46 5.52
CA LEU A 78 12.54 4.73 5.05
C LEU A 78 12.93 3.32 4.64
N LYS A 79 14.09 3.13 3.98
CA LYS A 79 14.61 1.79 3.70
C LYS A 79 14.76 0.99 4.99
N SER A 80 15.44 1.48 6.01
CA SER A 80 15.63 0.75 7.28
C SER A 80 14.34 0.39 8.02
N ALA A 81 13.27 1.17 7.85
CA ALA A 81 11.95 0.84 8.40
C ALA A 81 11.21 -0.24 7.58
N LEU A 82 11.61 -0.46 6.33
CA LEU A 82 10.96 -1.35 5.37
C LEU A 82 11.80 -2.61 5.03
N PHE A 83 13.13 -2.55 5.21
CA PHE A 83 14.10 -3.57 4.77
C PHE A 83 14.12 -4.86 5.60
N PRO A 84 13.93 -4.86 6.93
CA PRO A 84 13.90 -6.10 7.71
C PRO A 84 12.74 -7.04 7.33
N ILE A 85 11.81 -6.62 6.47
CA ILE A 85 10.51 -7.25 6.24
C ILE A 85 10.32 -7.69 4.77
N VAL A 86 11.28 -7.42 3.88
CA VAL A 86 11.18 -7.87 2.46
C VAL A 86 11.25 -9.40 2.32
N ASN A 87 11.68 -10.13 3.37
CA ASN A 87 11.62 -11.59 3.44
C ASN A 87 10.28 -12.16 3.98
N MET A 88 9.31 -11.31 4.33
CA MET A 88 7.94 -11.73 4.63
C MET A 88 7.00 -11.12 3.59
N LEU A 89 6.75 -11.86 2.51
CA LEU A 89 5.89 -11.53 1.36
C LEU A 89 4.44 -11.10 1.70
N PHE A 90 4.07 -11.01 2.97
CA PHE A 90 2.71 -10.85 3.46
C PHE A 90 2.47 -9.61 4.33
N MET A 91 3.42 -8.68 4.50
CA MET A 91 3.21 -7.48 5.34
C MET A 91 2.87 -6.24 4.52
N MET A 92 1.78 -5.55 4.88
CA MET A 92 1.44 -4.24 4.35
C MET A 92 2.17 -3.17 5.15
N HIS A 93 2.80 -2.24 4.44
CA HIS A 93 3.59 -1.18 5.01
C HIS A 93 2.98 0.17 4.73
N PHE A 94 2.92 1.00 5.75
CA PHE A 94 2.37 2.34 5.67
C PHE A 94 3.49 3.38 5.71
N ILE A 95 3.46 4.30 4.75
CA ILE A 95 4.20 5.55 4.79
C ILE A 95 3.17 6.66 4.97
N LEU A 96 3.13 7.23 6.17
CA LEU A 96 2.28 8.39 6.45
C LEU A 96 2.88 9.64 5.82
N ILE A 97 2.20 10.23 4.85
CA ILE A 97 2.61 11.50 4.23
C ILE A 97 1.65 12.58 4.69
N ARG A 98 2.02 13.28 5.77
CA ARG A 98 1.26 14.46 6.18
C ARG A 98 1.50 15.58 5.18
N CYS A 99 0.51 15.86 4.34
CA CYS A 99 0.52 17.05 3.50
C CYS A 99 0.16 18.25 4.39
N SER A 100 1.16 19.02 4.84
CA SER A 100 0.92 20.38 5.34
C SER A 100 0.54 21.25 4.14
N LYS A 101 -0.57 21.99 4.25
CA LYS A 101 -0.79 23.18 3.42
C LYS A 101 0.34 24.17 3.66
#